data_AF-A0A8C5PL41-F1
#
_entry.id   AF-A0A8C5PL41-F1
#
_cell.length_a   1.000
_cell.length_b   1.000
_cell.length_c   1.000
_cell.angle_alpha   90.00
_cell.angle_beta   90.00
_cell.angle_gamma   90.00
#
_symmetry.space_group_name_H-M   'P 1'
#
loop_
_entity.id
_entity.type
_entity.pdbx_description
1 polymer ?
#
loop_
_entity_poly.entity_id
_entity_poly.type
_entity_poly.pdbx_seq_one_letter_code
_entity_poly.pdbx_strand_id
1 'polypeptide(L)'
;MVRTVRDVLVENLDELDEKTFKRFKNKLNDIKLKEEFRNPPRSRLETADVDDVASLILDMYMESYGVTVTIEVLKAIGQNQRASQIEQDLQKVPNCQIPSAGHEAAVPNCQIPSAGHEAAAAEPFVVRHRAALIQRMSLVDPILDELLSKRLISQEQYETARSMGTSQSKMRELYSYAVSWGLQDKEMFYQILRRHNEPLIRDLESSGSR
;
A
#
# COMPACT_ATOMS: atom_id res chain seq x y z
N MET A 1 16.19 24.17 5.05
CA MET A 1 15.34 23.73 3.92
C MET A 1 14.85 22.34 4.26
N VAL A 2 13.57 22.05 4.06
CA VAL A 2 13.00 20.72 4.31
C VAL A 2 13.46 19.82 3.15
N ARG A 3 14.26 18.79 3.43
CA ARG A 3 14.57 17.77 2.44
C ARG A 3 13.31 16.97 2.16
N THR A 4 12.99 16.78 0.89
CA THR A 4 11.77 16.10 0.43
C THR A 4 12.13 14.85 -0.35
N VAL A 5 11.17 13.95 -0.58
CA VAL A 5 11.37 12.73 -1.38
C VAL A 5 11.89 13.04 -2.79
N ARG A 6 11.42 14.16 -3.37
CA ARG A 6 11.93 14.72 -4.63
C ARG A 6 13.42 15.03 -4.55
N ASP A 7 13.84 15.73 -3.50
CA ASP A 7 15.24 16.13 -3.28
C ASP A 7 16.14 14.89 -3.29
N VAL A 8 15.76 13.85 -2.55
CA VAL A 8 16.48 12.57 -2.50
C VAL A 8 16.55 11.89 -3.87
N LEU A 9 15.43 11.85 -4.61
CA LEU A 9 15.40 11.27 -5.94
C LEU A 9 16.28 12.04 -6.92
N VAL A 10 16.23 13.37 -6.90
CA VAL A 10 17.04 14.22 -7.76
C VAL A 10 18.53 14.04 -7.44
N GLU A 11 18.94 14.09 -6.17
CA GLU A 11 20.33 13.88 -5.76
C GLU A 11 20.88 12.53 -6.23
N ASN A 12 20.10 11.45 -6.08
CA ASN A 12 20.57 10.11 -6.47
C ASN A 12 20.57 9.88 -7.97
N LEU A 13 19.61 10.47 -8.70
CA LEU A 13 19.53 10.39 -10.15
C LEU A 13 20.55 11.31 -10.84
N ASP A 14 20.93 12.44 -10.22
CA ASP A 14 21.90 13.40 -10.74
C ASP A 14 23.30 12.83 -10.79
N GLU A 15 23.72 12.08 -9.75
CA GLU A 15 25.03 11.42 -9.80
C GLU A 15 25.06 10.13 -10.66
N LEU A 16 24.03 9.84 -11.46
CA LEU A 16 24.10 8.79 -12.48
C LEU A 16 24.76 9.33 -13.74
N ASP A 17 25.66 8.56 -14.36
CA ASP A 17 26.17 8.92 -15.68
C ASP A 17 25.04 9.03 -16.71
N GLU A 18 25.20 9.90 -17.70
CA GLU A 18 24.22 10.11 -18.79
C GLU A 18 23.81 8.81 -19.49
N LYS A 19 24.75 7.86 -19.63
CA LYS A 19 24.50 6.53 -20.21
C LYS A 19 23.58 5.70 -19.31
N THR A 20 23.81 5.75 -18.00
CA THR A 20 23.01 5.04 -17.00
C THR A 20 21.64 5.68 -16.88
N PHE A 21 21.56 7.01 -16.88
CA PHE A 21 20.32 7.77 -16.89
C PHE A 21 19.49 7.49 -18.15
N LYS A 22 20.11 7.39 -19.33
CA LYS A 22 19.42 6.99 -20.56
C LYS A 22 18.85 5.56 -20.48
N ARG A 23 19.59 4.63 -19.86
CA ARG A 23 19.09 3.26 -19.60
C ARG A 23 17.94 3.27 -18.61
N PHE A 24 18.03 4.09 -17.56
CA PHE A 24 16.97 4.29 -16.58
C PHE A 24 15.69 4.75 -17.26
N LYS A 25 15.73 5.81 -18.08
CA LYS A 25 14.57 6.32 -18.83
C LYS A 25 13.94 5.25 -19.74
N ASN A 26 14.76 4.50 -20.48
CA ASN A 26 14.27 3.44 -21.34
C ASN A 26 13.63 2.29 -20.53
N LYS A 27 14.24 1.94 -19.39
CA LYS A 27 13.74 0.87 -18.53
C LYS A 27 12.48 1.26 -17.76
N LEU A 28 12.35 2.53 -17.38
CA LEU A 28 11.14 3.10 -16.78
C LEU A 28 9.94 3.08 -17.75
N ASN A 29 10.19 3.15 -19.06
CA ASN A 29 9.14 2.94 -20.07
C ASN A 29 8.82 1.45 -20.31
N ASP A 30 9.80 0.56 -20.13
CA ASP A 30 9.71 -0.89 -20.40
C ASP A 30 9.24 -1.72 -19.19
N ILE A 31 9.37 -1.19 -17.97
CA ILE A 31 9.03 -1.91 -16.75
C ILE A 31 7.53 -2.23 -16.72
N LYS A 32 7.19 -3.53 -16.66
CA LYS A 32 5.82 -3.97 -16.43
C LYS A 32 5.47 -3.76 -14.97
N LEU A 33 4.85 -2.62 -14.67
CA LEU A 33 4.25 -2.37 -13.36
C LEU A 33 3.02 -3.27 -13.18
N LYS A 34 2.52 -3.39 -11.93
CA LYS A 34 1.24 -4.04 -11.66
C LYS A 34 0.16 -3.41 -12.55
N GLU A 35 -0.69 -4.26 -13.12
CA GLU A 35 -1.59 -4.09 -14.28
C GLU A 35 -2.53 -2.86 -14.28
N GLU A 36 -2.52 -2.09 -13.19
CA GLU A 36 -3.36 -0.95 -12.87
C GLU A 36 -2.65 0.42 -13.06
N PHE A 37 -1.32 0.45 -13.20
CA PHE A 37 -0.57 1.69 -13.39
C PHE A 37 -0.04 1.86 -14.83
N ARG A 38 -0.31 3.02 -15.43
CA ARG A 38 0.17 3.38 -16.78
C ARG A 38 1.62 3.84 -16.73
N ASN A 39 2.44 3.35 -17.65
CA ASN A 39 3.82 3.82 -17.82
C ASN A 39 3.89 5.29 -18.28
N PRO A 40 4.96 6.01 -17.94
CA PRO A 40 5.09 7.41 -18.30
C PRO A 40 5.25 7.53 -19.82
N PRO A 41 4.67 8.56 -20.45
CA PRO A 41 4.77 8.74 -21.89
C PRO A 41 6.24 8.92 -22.28
N ARG A 42 6.70 8.04 -23.17
CA ARG A 42 8.09 7.95 -23.63
C ARG A 42 8.61 9.29 -24.16
N SER A 43 7.75 10.05 -24.86
CA SER A 43 8.06 11.38 -25.38
C SER A 43 8.43 12.39 -24.30
N ARG A 44 7.81 12.31 -23.11
CA ARG A 44 8.16 13.20 -21.99
C ARG A 44 9.46 12.76 -21.31
N LEU A 45 9.66 11.45 -21.17
CA LEU A 45 10.90 10.93 -20.59
C LEU A 45 12.13 11.23 -21.44
N GLU A 46 12.01 11.16 -22.77
CA GLU A 46 13.16 11.31 -23.66
C GLU A 46 13.81 12.69 -23.54
N THR A 47 12.97 13.74 -23.45
CA THR A 47 13.39 15.14 -23.29
C THR A 47 13.56 15.58 -21.85
N ALA A 48 13.11 14.79 -20.86
CA ALA A 48 13.14 15.18 -19.46
C ALA A 48 14.54 15.10 -18.85
N ASP A 49 14.86 16.14 -18.08
CA ASP A 49 16.03 16.28 -17.23
C ASP A 49 15.88 15.46 -15.94
N VAL A 50 16.91 15.42 -15.11
CA VAL A 50 16.90 14.69 -13.83
C VAL A 50 15.73 15.11 -12.94
N ASP A 51 15.52 16.42 -12.80
CA ASP A 51 14.44 17.00 -11.99
C ASP A 51 13.05 16.77 -12.58
N ASP A 52 12.90 16.86 -13.92
CA ASP A 52 11.66 16.54 -14.62
C ASP A 52 11.30 15.06 -14.49
N VAL A 53 12.29 14.15 -14.58
CA VAL A 53 12.06 12.72 -14.39
C VAL A 53 11.62 12.42 -12.95
N ALA A 54 12.30 13.00 -11.95
CA ALA A 54 11.90 12.83 -10.54
C ALA A 54 10.49 13.37 -10.29
N SER A 55 10.19 14.57 -10.81
CA SER A 55 8.86 15.18 -10.70
C SER A 55 7.79 14.35 -11.41
N LEU A 56 8.08 13.81 -12.59
CA LEU A 56 7.15 12.97 -13.35
C LEU A 56 6.84 11.66 -12.62
N ILE A 57 7.86 11.05 -12.00
CA ILE A 57 7.68 9.85 -11.19
C ILE A 57 6.78 10.16 -9.99
N LEU A 58 7.00 11.27 -9.30
CA LEU A 58 6.20 11.67 -8.15
C LEU A 58 4.78 12.13 -8.53
N ASP A 59 4.60 12.81 -9.65
CA ASP A 59 3.29 13.24 -10.16
C ASP A 59 2.41 12.05 -10.54
N MET A 60 3.01 11.03 -11.17
CA MET A 60 2.27 9.88 -11.70
C MET A 60 2.13 8.72 -10.71
N TYR A 61 3.10 8.54 -9.81
CA TYR A 61 3.16 7.44 -8.85
C TYR A 61 3.12 7.89 -7.38
N MET A 62 3.07 9.19 -7.08
CA MET A 62 3.19 9.75 -5.73
C MET A 62 4.53 9.45 -5.03
N GLU A 63 4.75 10.07 -3.86
CA GLU A 63 6.01 9.98 -3.12
C GLU A 63 6.38 8.56 -2.68
N SER A 64 5.43 7.82 -2.11
CA SER A 64 5.72 6.48 -1.57
C SER A 64 5.98 5.44 -2.67
N TYR A 65 5.19 5.44 -3.75
CA TYR A 65 5.32 4.44 -4.81
C TYR A 65 6.30 4.87 -5.91
N GLY A 66 6.47 6.18 -6.15
CA GLY A 66 7.49 6.71 -7.04
C GLY A 66 8.92 6.32 -6.64
N VAL A 67 9.19 6.29 -5.34
CA VAL A 67 10.46 5.75 -4.80
C VAL A 67 10.63 4.28 -5.15
N THR A 68 9.60 3.46 -4.91
CA THR A 68 9.64 2.02 -5.21
C THR A 68 9.90 1.78 -6.70
N VAL A 69 9.21 2.51 -7.58
CA VAL A 69 9.42 2.42 -9.03
C VAL A 69 10.86 2.79 -9.39
N THR A 70 11.40 3.85 -8.80
CA THR A 70 12.79 4.28 -9.05
C THR A 70 13.79 3.21 -8.63
N ILE A 71 13.61 2.63 -7.43
CA ILE A 71 14.43 1.53 -6.91
C ILE A 71 14.37 0.31 -7.82
N GLU A 72 13.18 -0.10 -8.25
CA GLU A 72 12.99 -1.26 -9.15
C GLU A 72 13.69 -1.05 -10.49
N VAL A 73 13.57 0.14 -11.07
CA VAL A 73 14.25 0.48 -12.32
C VAL A 73 15.76 0.53 -12.12
N LEU A 74 16.25 1.10 -11.01
CA LEU A 74 17.68 1.13 -10.67
C LEU A 74 18.25 -0.28 -10.51
N LYS A 75 17.55 -1.18 -9.82
CA LYS A 75 17.91 -2.59 -9.69
C LYS A 75 17.96 -3.28 -11.06
N ALA A 76 16.97 -3.00 -11.92
CA ALA A 76 16.91 -3.58 -13.26
C ALA A 76 18.02 -3.11 -14.21
N ILE A 77 18.58 -1.90 -14.01
CA ILE A 77 19.76 -1.43 -14.76
C ILE A 77 21.10 -1.78 -14.09
N GLY A 78 21.08 -2.48 -12.95
CA GLY A 78 22.26 -2.90 -12.19
C GLY A 78 22.79 -1.88 -11.18
N GLN A 79 22.10 -0.75 -11.00
CA GLN A 79 22.44 0.33 -10.05
C GLN A 79 21.92 0.05 -8.63
N ASN A 80 22.25 -1.13 -8.10
CA ASN A 80 21.81 -1.56 -6.78
C ASN A 80 22.33 -0.66 -5.65
N GLN A 81 23.57 -0.14 -5.78
CA GLN A 81 24.14 0.78 -4.80
C GLN A 81 23.30 2.05 -4.66
N ARG A 82 22.86 2.63 -5.78
CA ARG A 82 22.01 3.82 -5.78
C ARG A 82 20.61 3.54 -5.29
N ALA A 83 20.05 2.38 -5.65
CA ALA A 83 18.78 1.92 -5.11
C ALA A 83 18.79 1.85 -3.57
N SER A 84 19.83 1.25 -2.97
CA SER A 84 19.99 1.19 -1.51
C SER A 84 20.29 2.55 -0.87
N GLN A 85 20.93 3.45 -1.60
CA GLN A 85 21.25 4.80 -1.13
C GLN A 85 19.97 5.63 -0.98
N ILE A 86 19.06 5.54 -1.96
CA ILE A 86 17.74 6.19 -1.93
C ILE A 86 16.95 5.73 -0.70
N GLU A 87 16.86 4.42 -0.44
CA GLU A 87 16.15 3.88 0.74
C GLU A 87 16.74 4.38 2.06
N GLN A 88 18.07 4.43 2.17
CA GLN A 88 18.75 4.94 3.36
C GLN A 88 18.56 6.44 3.56
N ASP A 89 18.57 7.23 2.49
CA ASP A 89 18.44 8.69 2.62
C ASP A 89 16.99 9.09 2.94
N LEU A 90 16.02 8.35 2.42
CA LEU A 90 14.61 8.45 2.83
C LEU A 90 14.40 8.16 4.32
N GLN A 91 15.17 7.23 4.90
CA GLN A 91 15.13 6.95 6.34
C GLN A 91 15.65 8.12 7.19
N LYS A 92 16.46 9.02 6.62
CA LYS A 92 17.00 10.21 7.29
C LYS A 92 16.10 11.42 7.17
N VAL A 93 15.06 11.39 6.31
CA VAL A 93 14.08 12.48 6.18
C VAL A 93 13.17 12.45 7.41
N PRO A 94 13.20 13.46 8.30
CA PRO A 94 12.55 13.42 9.62
C PRO A 94 11.01 13.50 9.60
N ASN A 95 10.34 13.15 8.49
CA ASN A 95 8.87 13.12 8.43
C ASN A 95 8.25 12.13 7.41
N CYS A 96 8.96 11.11 6.92
CA CYS A 96 8.33 10.08 6.09
C CYS A 96 8.03 8.83 6.91
N GLN A 97 6.76 8.63 7.27
CA GLN A 97 6.26 7.33 7.71
C GLN A 97 6.33 6.37 6.52
N ILE A 98 7.42 5.61 6.43
CA ILE A 98 7.47 4.37 5.67
C ILE A 98 7.54 3.27 6.73
N PRO A 99 6.61 2.30 6.78
CA PRO A 99 6.76 1.14 7.66
C PRO A 99 8.03 0.39 7.25
N SER A 100 9.07 0.54 8.07
CA SER A 100 10.36 -0.09 7.91
C SER A 100 10.25 -1.59 8.24
N ALA A 101 9.97 -2.43 7.24
CA ALA A 101 10.04 -3.88 7.36
C ALA A 101 11.49 -4.36 7.14
N GLY A 102 12.31 -4.24 8.19
CA GLY A 102 13.64 -4.85 8.27
C GLY A 102 13.61 -6.19 9.01
N HIS A 103 13.99 -7.25 8.29
CA HIS A 103 14.75 -8.45 8.69
C HIS A 103 14.73 -8.93 10.15
N GLU A 104 14.33 -10.20 10.36
CA GLU A 104 15.18 -11.19 11.05
C GLU A 104 15.01 -12.58 10.42
N ALA A 105 16.15 -13.25 10.20
CA ALA A 105 16.31 -14.49 9.48
C ALA A 105 16.35 -15.69 10.42
N ALA A 106 15.65 -16.78 10.07
CA ALA A 106 16.12 -18.15 10.24
C ALA A 106 15.11 -19.13 9.61
N VAL A 107 15.49 -19.74 8.48
CA VAL A 107 14.84 -20.93 7.93
C VAL A 107 15.25 -22.15 8.80
N PRO A 108 14.38 -23.14 9.01
CA PRO A 108 14.56 -24.34 8.18
C PRO A 108 13.26 -24.96 7.66
N ASN A 109 13.24 -25.11 6.34
CA ASN A 109 12.75 -26.24 5.54
C ASN A 109 11.66 -27.18 6.12
N CYS A 110 10.48 -27.19 5.47
CA CYS A 110 9.83 -28.44 5.04
C CYS A 110 8.73 -28.19 3.97
N GLN A 111 9.05 -28.59 2.73
CA GLN A 111 8.19 -29.23 1.71
C GLN A 111 6.85 -28.59 1.25
N ILE A 112 6.80 -28.39 -0.07
CA ILE A 112 5.67 -27.93 -0.89
C ILE A 112 4.57 -29.01 -0.95
N PRO A 113 3.28 -28.61 -0.97
CA PRO A 113 2.50 -28.83 -2.19
C PRO A 113 1.80 -27.57 -2.70
N SER A 114 1.78 -27.48 -4.04
CA SER A 114 1.07 -26.52 -4.87
C SER A 114 -0.41 -26.41 -4.50
N ALA A 115 -0.92 -25.18 -4.37
CA ALA A 115 -1.82 -24.56 -5.35
C ALA A 115 -2.46 -23.30 -4.75
N GLY A 116 -2.12 -22.14 -5.32
CA GLY A 116 -2.98 -20.97 -5.36
C GLY A 116 -3.04 -20.11 -4.10
N HIS A 117 -2.60 -18.86 -4.28
CA HIS A 117 -2.85 -17.68 -3.44
C HIS A 117 -2.03 -17.57 -2.15
N GLU A 118 -0.82 -17.02 -2.27
CA GLU A 118 -0.25 -16.25 -1.16
C GLU A 118 0.75 -15.21 -1.69
N ALA A 119 0.33 -13.95 -1.64
CA ALA A 119 1.23 -12.82 -1.55
C ALA A 119 1.01 -12.24 -0.14
N ALA A 120 1.74 -12.80 0.82
CA ALA A 120 1.77 -12.36 2.20
C ALA A 120 2.38 -10.95 2.28
N ALA A 121 1.53 -9.95 2.08
CA ALA A 121 1.76 -8.58 2.49
C ALA A 121 0.78 -8.33 3.63
N ALA A 122 1.29 -8.20 4.86
CA ALA A 122 0.58 -7.83 6.10
C ALA A 122 -0.95 -7.77 5.95
N GLU A 123 -1.62 -8.92 6.12
CA GLU A 123 -3.07 -8.94 6.04
C GLU A 123 -3.65 -7.93 7.03
N PRO A 124 -4.43 -6.95 6.57
CA PRO A 124 -4.94 -5.91 7.45
C PRO A 124 -5.81 -6.56 8.52
N PHE A 125 -5.71 -6.08 9.77
CA PHE A 125 -6.35 -6.66 10.96
C PHE A 125 -7.81 -7.06 10.72
N VAL A 126 -8.56 -6.21 10.00
CA VAL A 126 -9.96 -6.43 9.65
C VAL A 126 -10.18 -7.66 8.77
N VAL A 127 -9.26 -7.99 7.87
CA VAL A 127 -9.33 -9.18 7.01
C VAL A 127 -8.96 -10.43 7.81
N ARG A 128 -7.87 -10.38 8.59
CA ARG A 128 -7.42 -11.49 9.43
C ARG A 128 -8.46 -11.91 10.46
N HIS A 129 -9.11 -10.94 11.12
CA HIS A 129 -10.10 -11.19 12.17
C HIS A 129 -11.55 -11.18 11.67
N ARG A 130 -11.77 -11.27 10.34
CA ARG A 130 -13.10 -11.20 9.71
C ARG A 130 -14.13 -12.11 10.38
N ALA A 131 -13.80 -13.38 10.61
CA ALA A 131 -14.75 -14.34 11.18
C ALA A 131 -15.19 -13.96 12.60
N ALA A 132 -14.24 -13.53 13.43
CA ALA A 132 -14.50 -13.15 14.81
C ALA A 132 -15.28 -11.82 14.89
N LEU A 133 -14.96 -10.86 14.00
CA LEU A 133 -15.70 -9.61 13.86
C LEU A 133 -17.14 -9.87 13.41
N ILE A 134 -17.37 -10.70 12.38
CA ILE A 134 -18.73 -11.06 11.93
C ILE A 134 -19.54 -11.72 13.05
N GLN A 135 -18.94 -12.61 13.83
CA GLN A 135 -19.66 -13.36 14.87
C GLN A 135 -19.96 -12.54 16.12
N ARG A 136 -19.01 -11.74 16.58
CA ARG A 136 -19.10 -11.05 17.88
C ARG A 136 -19.61 -9.62 17.77
N MET A 137 -19.62 -9.03 16.57
CA MET A 137 -20.08 -7.65 16.38
C MET A 137 -21.60 -7.61 16.23
N SER A 138 -22.27 -7.16 17.30
CA SER A 138 -23.73 -7.06 17.33
C SER A 138 -24.25 -5.73 16.79
N LEU A 139 -23.45 -4.65 16.87
CA LEU A 139 -23.83 -3.28 16.50
C LEU A 139 -23.19 -2.88 15.17
N VAL A 140 -23.94 -3.02 14.07
CA VAL A 140 -23.43 -2.81 12.70
C VAL A 140 -24.03 -1.56 12.06
N ASP A 141 -25.27 -1.20 12.41
CA ASP A 141 -25.93 0.02 11.92
C ASP A 141 -25.14 1.33 12.16
N PRO A 142 -24.55 1.59 13.34
CA PRO A 142 -23.79 2.83 13.54
C PRO A 142 -22.44 2.82 12.78
N ILE A 143 -21.90 1.63 12.51
CA ILE A 143 -20.68 1.46 11.70
C ILE A 143 -21.00 1.74 10.24
N LEU A 144 -22.13 1.23 9.74
CA LEU A 144 -22.63 1.51 8.39
C LEU A 144 -22.85 3.01 8.17
N ASP A 145 -23.43 3.70 9.16
CA ASP A 145 -23.67 5.14 9.10
C ASP A 145 -22.36 5.93 9.01
N GLU A 146 -21.38 5.59 9.85
CA GLU A 146 -20.07 6.23 9.85
C GLU A 146 -19.29 5.92 8.56
N LEU A 147 -19.40 4.70 8.01
CA LEU A 147 -18.82 4.32 6.73
C LEU A 147 -19.41 5.11 5.55
N LEU A 148 -20.73 5.33 5.55
CA LEU A 148 -21.40 6.15 4.55
C LEU A 148 -21.01 7.62 4.68
N SER A 149 -20.95 8.14 5.91
CA SER A 149 -20.54 9.53 6.20
C SER A 149 -19.12 9.81 5.72
N LYS A 150 -18.21 8.84 5.89
CA LYS A 150 -16.82 8.90 5.41
C LYS A 150 -16.67 8.58 3.92
N ARG A 151 -17.76 8.25 3.22
CA ARG A 151 -17.80 7.82 1.82
C ARG A 151 -16.93 6.59 1.50
N LEU A 152 -16.75 5.69 2.47
CA LEU A 152 -16.12 4.39 2.21
C LEU A 152 -17.06 3.44 1.44
N ILE A 153 -18.36 3.63 1.63
CA ILE A 153 -19.41 2.90 0.91
C ILE A 153 -20.37 3.90 0.26
N SER A 154 -20.86 3.53 -0.92
CA SER A 154 -21.92 4.28 -1.60
C SER A 154 -23.27 4.08 -0.91
N GLN A 155 -24.20 5.00 -1.16
CA GLN A 155 -25.58 4.90 -0.67
C GLN A 155 -26.23 3.55 -1.00
N GLU A 156 -26.05 3.07 -2.24
CA GLU A 156 -26.56 1.76 -2.66
C GLU A 156 -26.00 0.61 -1.82
N GLN A 157 -24.68 0.60 -1.60
CA GLN A 157 -23.99 -0.42 -0.79
C GLN A 157 -24.44 -0.38 0.67
N TYR A 158 -24.65 0.83 1.20
CA TYR A 158 -25.21 1.03 2.53
C TYR A 158 -26.63 0.47 2.63
N GLU A 159 -27.50 0.75 1.66
CA GLU A 159 -28.88 0.26 1.65
C GLU A 159 -28.93 -1.26 1.49
N THR A 160 -28.09 -1.85 0.64
CA THR A 160 -27.96 -3.31 0.49
C THR A 160 -27.50 -3.96 1.79
N ALA A 161 -26.43 -3.44 2.40
CA ALA A 161 -25.95 -3.96 3.68
C ALA A 161 -26.99 -3.76 4.78
N ARG A 162 -27.63 -2.60 4.87
CA ARG A 162 -28.68 -2.30 5.87
C ARG A 162 -29.92 -3.17 5.70
N SER A 163 -30.24 -3.57 4.48
CA SER A 163 -31.35 -4.48 4.16
C SER A 163 -31.11 -5.93 4.61
N MET A 164 -29.90 -6.27 5.06
CA MET A 164 -29.63 -7.58 5.64
C MET A 164 -30.35 -7.75 6.99
N GLY A 165 -31.02 -8.88 7.17
CA GLY A 165 -31.87 -9.14 8.33
C GLY A 165 -31.13 -9.38 9.66
N THR A 166 -29.84 -9.69 9.64
CA THR A 166 -29.04 -9.96 10.86
C THR A 166 -27.73 -9.17 10.83
N SER A 167 -27.24 -8.77 12.01
CA SER A 167 -25.94 -8.08 12.16
C SER A 167 -24.79 -8.86 11.51
N GLN A 168 -24.83 -10.19 11.59
CA GLN A 168 -23.81 -11.05 11.00
C GLN A 168 -23.81 -10.99 9.46
N SER A 169 -25.00 -11.04 8.84
CA SER A 169 -25.14 -10.90 7.39
C SER A 169 -24.75 -9.49 6.93
N LYS A 170 -25.13 -8.44 7.68
CA LYS A 170 -24.69 -7.04 7.45
C LYS A 170 -23.16 -6.95 7.37
N MET A 171 -22.46 -7.50 8.37
CA MET A 171 -20.99 -7.51 8.38
C MET A 171 -20.42 -8.35 7.24
N ARG A 172 -20.99 -9.51 6.94
CA ARG A 172 -20.50 -10.37 5.85
C ARG A 172 -20.58 -9.67 4.50
N GLU A 173 -21.67 -8.96 4.24
CA GLU A 173 -21.87 -8.16 3.01
C GLU A 173 -20.90 -6.99 2.94
N LEU A 174 -20.72 -6.24 4.04
CA LEU A 174 -19.70 -5.19 4.14
C LEU A 174 -18.31 -5.69 3.74
N TYR A 175 -17.92 -6.88 4.23
CA TYR A 175 -16.65 -7.48 3.87
C TYR A 175 -16.54 -7.91 2.40
N SER A 176 -17.66 -8.20 1.74
CA SER A 176 -17.69 -8.48 0.29
C SER A 176 -17.18 -7.26 -0.48
N TYR A 177 -17.63 -6.07 -0.08
CA TYR A 177 -17.17 -4.80 -0.64
C TYR A 177 -15.76 -4.44 -0.22
N ALA A 178 -15.36 -4.80 1.01
CA ALA A 178 -14.03 -4.56 1.54
C ALA A 178 -12.91 -5.29 0.78
N VAL A 179 -13.23 -6.29 -0.05
CA VAL A 179 -12.25 -6.93 -0.96
C VAL A 179 -11.69 -5.89 -1.94
N SER A 180 -12.56 -5.01 -2.46
CA SER A 180 -12.20 -3.97 -3.44
C SER A 180 -11.63 -2.69 -2.79
N TRP A 181 -11.58 -2.63 -1.46
CA TRP A 181 -11.07 -1.46 -0.73
C TRP A 181 -9.54 -1.40 -0.72
N GLY A 182 -9.01 -0.17 -0.79
CA GLY A 182 -7.58 0.10 -0.64
C GLY A 182 -7.11 -0.07 0.80
N LEU A 183 -5.79 0.01 1.01
CA LEU A 183 -5.18 -0.05 2.35
C LEU A 183 -5.72 1.04 3.28
N GLN A 184 -5.88 2.27 2.78
CA GLN A 184 -6.40 3.39 3.56
C GLN A 184 -7.86 3.19 3.98
N ASP A 185 -8.71 2.69 3.08
CA ASP A 185 -10.12 2.40 3.40
C ASP A 185 -10.23 1.29 4.45
N LYS A 186 -9.39 0.25 4.35
CA LYS A 186 -9.33 -0.83 5.34
C LYS A 186 -8.84 -0.36 6.71
N GLU A 187 -7.89 0.59 6.75
CA GLU A 187 -7.44 1.22 7.98
C GLU A 187 -8.52 2.13 8.60
N MET A 188 -9.20 2.93 7.78
CA MET A 188 -10.34 3.73 8.22
C MET A 188 -11.46 2.85 8.78
N PHE A 189 -11.76 1.73 8.12
CA PHE A 189 -12.71 0.75 8.64
C PHE A 189 -12.28 0.19 10.00
N TYR A 190 -11.01 -0.18 10.19
CA TYR A 190 -10.49 -0.59 11.50
C TYR A 190 -10.71 0.49 12.57
N GLN A 191 -10.44 1.76 12.26
CA GLN A 191 -10.64 2.87 13.20
C GLN A 191 -12.12 3.00 13.62
N ILE A 192 -13.04 2.87 12.66
CA ILE A 192 -14.49 2.89 12.94
C ILE A 192 -14.87 1.70 13.82
N LEU A 193 -14.40 0.49 13.50
CA LEU A 193 -14.66 -0.72 14.30
C LEU A 193 -14.17 -0.55 15.75
N ARG A 194 -12.98 0.03 15.95
CA ARG A 194 -12.39 0.31 17.27
C ARG A 194 -13.17 1.38 18.03
N ARG A 195 -13.70 2.39 17.34
CA ARG A 195 -14.50 3.44 17.97
C ARG A 195 -15.86 2.93 18.46
N HIS A 196 -16.51 2.08 17.67
CA HIS A 196 -17.84 1.56 18.00
C HIS A 196 -17.80 0.34 18.91
N ASN A 197 -16.73 -0.45 18.89
CA ASN A 197 -16.58 -1.65 19.72
C ASN A 197 -15.12 -1.86 20.20
N GLU A 198 -14.57 -0.89 20.92
CA GLU A 198 -13.23 -0.97 21.53
C GLU A 198 -12.96 -2.28 22.29
N PRO A 199 -13.83 -2.76 23.23
CA PRO A 199 -13.51 -3.93 24.03
C PRO A 199 -13.36 -5.19 23.17
N LEU A 200 -14.11 -5.28 22.08
CA LEU A 200 -14.04 -6.40 21.14
C LEU A 200 -12.77 -6.35 20.30
N ILE A 201 -12.37 -5.16 19.83
CA ILE A 201 -11.11 -5.00 19.11
C ILE A 201 -9.92 -5.30 20.00
N ARG A 202 -9.91 -4.80 21.24
CA ARG A 202 -8.82 -5.05 22.20
C ARG A 202 -8.65 -6.53 22.54
N ASP A 203 -9.75 -7.26 22.64
CA ASP A 203 -9.78 -8.71 22.86
C ASP A 203 -9.22 -9.48 21.65
N LEU A 204 -9.59 -9.06 20.43
CA LEU A 204 -9.09 -9.65 19.19
C LEU A 204 -7.60 -9.36 18.94
N GLU A 205 -7.13 -8.16 19.29
CA GLU A 205 -5.72 -7.78 19.26
C GLU A 205 -4.89 -8.63 20.22
N SER A 206 -5.38 -8.85 21.44
CA SER A 206 -4.69 -9.70 22.42
C SER A 206 -4.70 -11.19 22.05
N SER A 207 -5.78 -11.66 21.40
CA SER A 207 -5.91 -13.07 21.01
C SER A 207 -5.17 -13.43 19.71
N GLY A 208 -4.65 -12.45 18.96
CA GLY A 208 -3.87 -12.65 17.72
C GLY A 208 -2.36 -12.76 17.91
N SER A 209 -1.87 -12.59 19.15
CA SER A 209 -0.45 -12.57 19.54
C SER A 209 0.00 -13.80 20.34
N ARG A 210 -0.73 -14.92 20.28
CA ARG A 210 -0.40 -16.13 21.04
C ARG A 210 -0.21 -17.35 20.14
#